data_AF-A0A9Q3J1Z9-F1
#
_entry.id   AF-A0A9Q3J1Z9-F1
#
_cell.length_a   1.000
_cell.length_b   1.000
_cell.length_c   1.000
_cell.angle_alpha   90.00
_cell.angle_beta   90.00
_cell.angle_gamma   90.00
#
_symmetry.space_group_name_H-M   'P 1'
#
loop_
_entity.id
_entity.type
_entity.pdbx_description
1 polymer ?
#
loop_
_entity_poly.entity_id
_entity_poly.type
_entity_poly.pdbx_seq_one_letter_code
_entity_poly.pdbx_strand_id
1 'polypeptide(L)'
;MFFEGEDSIEIKSNWALFLQITGDLVQCTRIECTKAIKEGHAGRFANAYAQYTKSLKKLFNNPIVKPNHHYALHIPQQLKLWGPLFGVAEFTGERLIGILQKNPTNNQISKRILFCLMDDKGDN
;
A
#
# COMPACT_ATOMS: atom_id res chain seq x y z
N MET A 1 14.32 10.29 -32.49
CA MET A 1 13.34 9.99 -33.56
C MET A 1 11.97 10.14 -32.93
N PHE A 2 11.36 11.30 -33.12
CA PHE A 2 9.99 11.57 -32.67
C PHE A 2 9.06 11.06 -33.77
N PHE A 3 8.17 10.13 -33.43
CA PHE A 3 7.14 9.68 -34.35
C PHE A 3 6.01 10.70 -34.34
N GLU A 4 5.94 11.49 -35.41
CA GLU A 4 4.70 12.12 -35.85
C GLU A 4 3.84 11.02 -36.50
N GLY A 5 2.65 10.82 -35.97
CA GLY A 5 1.68 9.84 -36.46
C GLY A 5 0.45 9.93 -35.59
N GLU A 6 -0.61 10.53 -36.12
CA GLU A 6 -1.92 10.60 -35.50
C GLU A 6 -2.55 9.20 -35.51
N ASP A 7 -2.01 8.30 -34.69
CA ASP A 7 -2.43 6.92 -34.63
C ASP A 7 -3.55 6.80 -33.61
N SER A 8 -4.77 6.68 -34.11
CA SER A 8 -5.89 6.15 -33.34
C SER A 8 -5.43 4.87 -32.66
N ILE A 9 -5.24 4.92 -31.34
CA ILE A 9 -4.80 3.77 -30.54
C ILE A 9 -5.83 2.66 -30.75
N GLU A 10 -5.45 1.62 -31.49
CA GLU A 10 -6.29 0.46 -31.65
C GLU A 10 -6.50 -0.15 -30.27
N ILE A 11 -7.74 -0.12 -29.78
CA ILE A 11 -8.12 -0.48 -28.40
C ILE A 11 -7.74 -1.95 -28.06
N LYS A 12 -7.45 -2.77 -29.09
CA LYS A 12 -7.02 -4.17 -28.96
C LYS A 12 -5.51 -4.39 -29.13
N SER A 13 -4.73 -3.34 -29.40
CA SER A 13 -3.27 -3.45 -29.49
C SER A 13 -2.66 -3.78 -28.12
N ASN A 14 -1.51 -4.45 -28.12
CA ASN A 14 -0.76 -4.75 -26.90
C ASN A 14 -0.40 -3.47 -26.13
N TRP A 15 -0.18 -2.35 -26.84
CA TRP A 15 0.10 -1.05 -26.24
C TRP A 15 -1.10 -0.50 -25.45
N ALA A 16 -2.31 -0.57 -26.04
CA ALA A 16 -3.53 -0.17 -25.35
C ALA A 16 -3.76 -0.99 -24.08
N LEU A 17 -3.51 -2.30 -24.13
CA LEU A 17 -3.59 -3.19 -22.95
C LEU A 17 -2.57 -2.81 -21.88
N PHE A 18 -1.34 -2.48 -22.27
CA PHE A 18 -0.29 -2.07 -21.34
C PHE A 18 -0.65 -0.76 -20.63
N LEU A 19 -1.17 0.23 -21.37
CA LEU A 19 -1.63 1.49 -20.79
C LEU A 19 -2.82 1.28 -19.85
N GLN A 20 -3.77 0.42 -20.21
CA GLN A 20 -4.91 0.08 -19.35
C GLN A 20 -4.45 -0.56 -18.04
N ILE A 21 -3.58 -1.57 -18.11
CA ILE A 21 -2.98 -2.25 -16.94
C ILE A 21 -2.31 -1.24 -16.02
N THR A 22 -1.53 -0.33 -16.59
CA THR A 22 -0.81 0.71 -15.84
C THR A 22 -1.78 1.68 -15.18
N GLY A 23 -2.80 2.14 -15.91
CA GLY A 23 -3.83 3.05 -15.38
C GLY A 23 -4.63 2.44 -14.23
N ASP A 24 -5.00 1.16 -14.36
CA ASP A 24 -5.72 0.42 -13.32
C ASP A 24 -4.87 0.27 -12.05
N LEU A 25 -3.58 -0.06 -12.19
CA LEU A 25 -2.65 -0.12 -11.06
C LEU A 25 -2.44 1.24 -10.39
N VAL A 26 -2.22 2.30 -11.16
CA VAL A 26 -2.09 3.67 -10.64
C VAL A 26 -3.35 4.07 -9.86
N GLN A 27 -4.54 3.70 -10.34
CA GLN A 27 -5.78 3.96 -9.62
C GLN A 27 -5.85 3.18 -8.29
N CYS A 28 -5.43 1.91 -8.28
CA CYS A 28 -5.34 1.11 -7.06
C CYS A 28 -4.39 1.76 -6.04
N THR A 29 -3.15 2.07 -6.44
CA THR A 29 -2.14 2.69 -5.57
C THR A 29 -2.58 4.06 -5.07
N ARG A 30 -3.23 4.88 -5.89
CA ARG A 30 -3.76 6.17 -5.46
C ARG A 30 -4.78 6.02 -4.33
N ILE A 31 -5.65 5.01 -4.40
CA ILE A 31 -6.66 4.74 -3.37
C ILE A 31 -5.99 4.17 -2.12
N GLU A 32 -5.04 3.25 -2.25
CA GLU A 32 -4.30 2.68 -1.13
C GLU A 32 -3.50 3.72 -0.34
N CYS A 33 -2.83 4.63 -1.05
CA CYS A 33 -2.01 5.70 -0.47
C CYS A 33 -2.81 6.94 -0.05
N THR A 34 -4.13 6.92 -0.14
CA THR A 34 -4.94 8.07 0.32
C THR A 34 -4.86 8.20 1.83
N LYS A 35 -4.95 9.44 2.32
CA LYS A 35 -5.02 9.74 3.77
C LYS A 35 -6.45 9.74 4.31
N ALA A 36 -7.45 9.67 3.43
CA ALA A 36 -8.86 9.69 3.80
C ALA A 36 -9.67 8.77 2.86
N ILE A 37 -10.55 7.95 3.44
CA ILE A 37 -11.47 7.08 2.68
C ILE A 37 -12.79 7.80 2.45
N LYS A 38 -13.25 7.79 1.21
CA LYS A 38 -14.55 8.29 0.79
C LYS A 38 -15.44 7.14 0.35
N GLU A 39 -16.74 7.39 0.38
CA GLU A 39 -17.73 6.47 -0.17
C GLU A 39 -17.37 6.11 -1.62
N GLY A 40 -17.43 4.82 -1.94
CA GLY A 40 -17.06 4.29 -3.26
C GLY A 40 -15.56 4.08 -3.53
N HIS A 41 -14.62 4.47 -2.65
CA HIS A 41 -13.20 4.14 -2.84
C HIS A 41 -12.95 2.63 -2.91
N ALA A 42 -13.55 1.86 -2.00
CA ALA A 42 -13.44 0.40 -2.01
C ALA A 42 -13.99 -0.21 -3.32
N GLY A 43 -15.11 0.31 -3.83
CA GLY A 43 -15.70 -0.15 -5.09
C GLY A 43 -14.83 0.20 -6.31
N ARG A 44 -14.28 1.41 -6.34
CA ARG A 44 -13.34 1.85 -7.40
C ARG A 44 -12.08 1.00 -7.40
N PHE A 45 -11.50 0.73 -6.23
CA PHE A 45 -10.36 -0.17 -6.10
C PHE A 45 -10.70 -1.57 -6.64
N ALA A 46 -11.80 -2.16 -6.19
CA ALA A 46 -12.22 -3.50 -6.62
C ALA A 46 -12.41 -3.59 -8.14
N ASN A 47 -13.02 -2.57 -8.75
CA ASN A 47 -13.21 -2.49 -10.19
C ASN A 47 -11.87 -2.38 -10.93
N ALA A 48 -11.03 -1.41 -10.55
CA ALA A 48 -9.72 -1.22 -11.15
C ALA A 48 -8.87 -2.50 -11.05
N TYR A 49 -8.85 -3.15 -9.89
CA TYR A 49 -8.07 -4.38 -9.69
C TYR A 49 -8.60 -5.56 -10.52
N ALA A 50 -9.93 -5.68 -10.67
CA ALA A 50 -10.54 -6.67 -11.54
C ALA A 50 -10.20 -6.42 -13.03
N GLN A 51 -10.17 -5.17 -13.47
CA GLN A 51 -9.79 -4.80 -14.84
C GLN A 51 -8.30 -5.02 -15.10
N TYR A 52 -7.45 -4.68 -14.14
CA TYR A 52 -6.02 -4.99 -14.14
C TYR A 52 -5.79 -6.49 -14.37
N THR A 53 -6.37 -7.35 -13.52
CA THR A 53 -6.17 -8.82 -13.61
C THR A 53 -6.70 -9.40 -14.92
N LYS A 54 -7.86 -8.92 -15.39
CA LYS A 54 -8.44 -9.33 -16.69
C LYS A 54 -7.57 -8.92 -17.86
N SER A 55 -7.04 -7.70 -17.86
CA SER A 55 -6.18 -7.18 -18.93
C SER A 55 -4.80 -7.83 -18.91
N LEU A 56 -4.25 -8.09 -17.72
CA LEU A 56 -2.99 -8.81 -17.53
C LEU A 56 -3.04 -10.22 -18.12
N LYS A 57 -4.15 -10.95 -17.90
CA LYS A 57 -4.39 -12.28 -18.47
C LYS A 57 -4.55 -12.26 -20.00
N LYS A 58 -4.98 -11.13 -20.58
CA LYS A 58 -5.06 -10.97 -22.04
C LYS A 58 -3.70 -10.68 -22.65
N LEU A 59 -2.90 -9.84 -22.01
CA LEU A 59 -1.58 -9.45 -22.48
C LEU A 59 -0.55 -10.57 -22.30
N PHE A 60 -0.67 -11.35 -21.24
CA PHE A 60 0.21 -12.47 -20.91
C PHE A 60 -0.59 -13.77 -20.84
N ASN A 61 -0.20 -14.79 -21.61
CA ASN A 61 -0.91 -16.07 -21.68
C ASN A 61 -1.05 -16.79 -20.31
N ASN A 62 -0.11 -16.60 -19.39
CA ASN A 62 -0.14 -17.20 -18.06
C ASN A 62 0.64 -16.36 -17.03
N PRO A 63 0.07 -15.27 -16.50
CA PRO A 63 0.75 -14.40 -15.56
C PRO A 63 0.99 -15.11 -14.22
N ILE A 64 2.18 -14.97 -13.65
CA ILE A 64 2.53 -15.55 -12.36
C ILE A 64 1.81 -14.78 -11.25
N VAL A 65 0.86 -15.44 -10.59
CA VAL A 65 0.16 -14.88 -9.43
C VAL A 65 1.07 -14.97 -8.21
N LYS A 66 1.54 -13.82 -7.73
CA LYS A 66 2.31 -13.72 -6.47
C LYS A 66 1.38 -13.55 -5.27
N PRO A 67 1.80 -13.89 -4.04
CA PRO A 67 1.01 -13.66 -2.82
C PRO A 67 0.45 -12.24 -2.71
N ASN A 68 1.21 -11.22 -3.11
CA ASN A 68 0.75 -9.83 -3.11
C ASN A 68 -0.46 -9.59 -4.02
N HIS A 69 -0.61 -10.35 -5.11
CA HIS A 69 -1.79 -10.26 -5.97
C HIS A 69 -3.04 -10.80 -5.26
N HIS A 70 -2.88 -11.89 -4.51
CA HIS A 70 -3.95 -12.43 -3.69
C HIS A 70 -4.29 -11.48 -2.54
N TYR A 71 -3.28 -10.94 -1.85
CA TYR A 71 -3.46 -9.97 -0.76
C TYR A 71 -4.26 -8.74 -1.21
N ALA A 72 -3.97 -8.21 -2.40
CA ALA A 72 -4.66 -7.05 -2.94
C ALA A 72 -6.19 -7.25 -3.13
N LEU A 73 -6.67 -8.49 -3.24
CA LEU A 73 -8.12 -8.79 -3.29
C LEU A 73 -8.84 -8.44 -1.98
N HIS A 74 -8.12 -8.37 -0.87
CA HIS A 74 -8.68 -8.05 0.45
C HIS A 74 -8.70 -6.53 0.73
N ILE A 75 -7.95 -5.73 -0.04
CA ILE A 75 -7.84 -4.28 0.17
C ILE A 75 -9.20 -3.57 0.22
N PRO A 76 -10.18 -3.84 -0.68
CA PRO A 76 -11.50 -3.21 -0.59
C PRO A 76 -12.20 -3.41 0.75
N GLN A 77 -12.06 -4.59 1.35
CA GLN A 77 -12.66 -4.89 2.64
C GLN A 77 -11.86 -4.25 3.78
N GLN A 78 -10.54 -4.26 3.70
CA GLN A 78 -9.67 -3.56 4.66
C GLN A 78 -9.94 -2.05 4.67
N LEU A 79 -10.10 -1.41 3.51
CA LEU A 79 -10.44 0.02 3.40
C LEU A 79 -11.78 0.36 4.09
N LYS A 80 -12.77 -0.56 4.05
CA LYS A 80 -14.06 -0.38 4.73
C LYS A 80 -13.96 -0.55 6.24
N LEU A 81 -13.11 -1.48 6.71
CA LEU A 81 -13.00 -1.82 8.14
C LEU A 81 -12.03 -0.91 8.89
N TRP A 82 -10.89 -0.58 8.28
CA TRP A 82 -9.80 0.13 8.94
C TRP A 82 -9.67 1.58 8.48
N GLY A 83 -10.32 1.95 7.38
CA GLY A 83 -10.14 3.25 6.76
C GLY A 83 -8.83 3.32 5.96
N PRO A 84 -8.13 4.46 5.94
CA PRO A 84 -6.94 4.66 5.11
C PRO A 84 -5.80 3.69 5.45
N LEU A 85 -5.34 2.91 4.47
CA LEU A 85 -4.30 1.89 4.72
C LEU A 85 -2.92 2.50 5.01
N PHE A 86 -2.68 3.73 4.56
CA PHE A 86 -1.46 4.47 4.91
C PHE A 86 -1.22 4.56 6.42
N GLY A 87 -2.28 4.62 7.23
CA GLY A 87 -2.18 4.70 8.70
C GLY A 87 -1.87 3.35 9.39
N VAL A 88 -2.10 2.23 8.70
CA VAL A 88 -1.80 0.87 9.17
C VAL A 88 -0.58 0.27 8.47
N ALA A 89 0.12 1.06 7.65
CA ALA A 89 1.31 0.60 6.93
C ALA A 89 2.47 0.27 7.89
N GLU A 90 3.19 -0.80 7.56
CA GLU A 90 4.30 -1.35 8.32
C GLU A 90 5.44 -0.35 8.55
N PHE A 91 5.55 0.69 7.71
CA PHE A 91 6.57 1.74 7.77
C PHE A 91 6.75 2.35 9.18
N THR A 92 5.66 2.57 9.91
CA THR A 92 5.73 3.09 11.28
C THR A 92 6.39 2.09 12.24
N GLY A 93 6.08 0.81 12.08
CA GLY A 93 6.69 -0.30 12.79
C GLY A 93 8.17 -0.47 12.46
N GLU A 94 8.55 -0.45 11.17
CA GLU A 94 9.95 -0.52 10.74
C GLU A 94 10.79 0.62 11.33
N ARG A 95 10.25 1.84 11.32
CA ARG A 95 10.90 2.99 11.93
C ARG A 95 11.07 2.81 13.43
N LEU A 96 10.04 2.30 14.12
CA LEU A 96 10.12 2.00 15.55
C LEU A 96 11.18 0.92 15.83
N ILE A 97 11.20 -0.17 15.06
CA ILE A 97 12.20 -1.23 15.17
C ILE A 97 13.61 -0.65 15.01
N GLY A 98 13.84 0.20 14.00
CA GLY A 98 15.15 0.84 13.80
C GLY A 98 15.56 1.75 14.96
N ILE A 99 14.61 2.45 15.60
CA ILE A 99 14.87 3.23 16.82
C ILE A 99 15.24 2.31 17.99
N LEU A 100 14.47 1.23 18.18
CA LEU A 100 14.71 0.26 19.25
C LEU A 100 16.06 -0.46 19.08
N GLN A 101 16.44 -0.83 17.86
CA GLN A 101 17.73 -1.45 17.55
C GLN A 101 18.91 -0.52 17.81
N LYS A 102 18.75 0.80 17.64
CA LYS A 102 19.80 1.80 17.93
C LYS A 102 19.99 2.05 19.42
N ASN A 103 19.07 1.60 20.27
CA ASN A 103 19.18 1.74 21.71
C ASN A 103 19.59 0.40 22.32
N PRO A 104 20.87 0.21 22.72
CA PRO A 104 21.34 -1.02 23.35
C PRO A 104 20.87 -1.13 24.82
N THR A 105 19.59 -0.86 25.10
CA THR A 105 18.97 -1.05 26.42
C THR A 105 18.31 -2.43 26.48
N ASN A 106 19.07 -3.48 26.17
CA ASN A 106 18.65 -4.85 26.45
C ASN A 106 18.26 -4.93 27.95
N ASN A 107 16.98 -5.14 28.25
CA ASN A 107 16.40 -5.22 29.60
C ASN A 107 16.61 -4.02 30.56
N GLN A 108 16.83 -2.79 30.07
CA GLN A 108 17.03 -1.61 30.95
C GLN A 108 15.95 -0.52 30.90
N ILE A 109 14.95 -0.65 30.02
CA ILE A 109 13.84 0.33 29.92
C ILE A 109 13.11 0.44 31.26
N SER A 110 12.81 -0.68 31.91
CA SER A 110 12.14 -0.71 33.22
C SER A 110 12.93 -0.01 34.32
N LYS A 111 14.26 -0.11 34.31
CA LYS A 111 15.13 0.53 35.32
C LYS A 111 15.16 2.05 35.18
N ARG A 112 15.15 2.56 33.93
CA ARG A 112 15.12 4.01 33.66
C ARG A 112 13.78 4.65 33.99
N ILE A 113 12.67 3.98 33.70
CA ILE A 113 11.33 4.48 34.07
C ILE A 113 11.17 4.48 35.59
N LEU A 114 11.65 3.44 36.29
CA LEU A 114 11.61 3.38 37.74
C LEU A 114 12.46 4.48 38.39
N PHE A 115 13.64 4.80 37.84
CA PHE A 115 14.50 5.89 38.34
C PHE A 115 13.79 7.24 38.27
N CYS A 116 13.18 7.60 37.12
CA CYS A 116 12.42 8.84 36.99
C CYS A 116 11.17 8.92 37.88
N LEU A 117 10.52 7.80 38.17
CA LEU A 117 9.36 7.75 39.08
C LEU A 117 9.75 7.74 40.58
N MET A 118 11.01 7.42 40.89
CA MET A 118 11.55 7.41 42.24
C MET A 118 12.19 8.74 42.64
N ASP A 119 12.73 9.51 41.68
CA ASP A 119 13.26 10.86 41.92
C ASP A 119 12.16 11.87 42.33
N ASP A 120 10.90 11.65 41.94
CA ASP A 120 9.75 12.52 42.29
C ASP A 120 9.26 12.36 43.75
N LYS A 121 9.82 11.42 44.53
CA LYS A 121 9.43 11.18 45.94
C LYS A 121 10.46 11.63 46.97
N GLY A 122 11.48 12.39 46.54
CA GLY A 122 12.66 12.69 47.34
C GLY A 122 12.75 14.06 48.01
N ASP A 123 11.75 14.94 47.89
CA ASP A 123 11.76 16.27 48.53
C ASP A 123 10.54 16.45 49.45
N ASN A 124 10.72 16.18 50.75
CA ASN A 124 9.94 16.72 51.87
C ASN A 124 10.76 16.65 53.16
#